data_AF-A0A328WRB5-F1
#
_entry.id   AF-A0A328WRB5-F1
#
_cell.length_a   1.000
_cell.length_b   1.000
_cell.length_c   1.000
_cell.angle_alpha   90.00
_cell.angle_beta   90.00
_cell.angle_gamma   90.00
#
_symmetry.space_group_name_H-M   'P 1'
#
loop_
_entity.id
_entity.type
_entity.pdbx_description
1 polymer ?
#
loop_
_entity_poly.entity_id
_entity_poly.type
_entity_poly.pdbx_seq_one_letter_code
_entity_poly.pdbx_strand_id
1 'polypeptide(L)' 'MKSVTNISNQNTPLVAIDKNLDKLRDKIMFPKKLEKANKVLSTAKLPKKK' A
#
# COMPACT_ATOMS: atom_id res chain seq x y z
N MET A 1 9.54 -15.25 16.41
CA MET A 1 9.80 -14.02 15.62
C MET A 1 10.86 -14.33 14.59
N LYS A 2 10.61 -14.13 13.29
CA LYS A 2 11.65 -14.32 12.28
C LYS A 2 12.61 -13.12 12.37
N SER A 3 13.90 -13.38 12.62
CA SER A 3 14.92 -12.34 12.72
C SER A 3 15.06 -11.59 11.39
N VAL A 4 15.23 -10.26 11.48
CA VAL A 4 15.35 -9.34 10.33
C VAL A 4 16.46 -9.75 9.35
N THR A 5 17.44 -10.51 9.84
CA THR A 5 18.60 -11.02 9.11
C THR A 5 18.27 -12.00 7.98
N ASN A 6 17.13 -12.71 8.02
CA ASN A 6 16.76 -13.71 7.00
C ASN A 6 15.83 -13.17 5.89
N ILE A 7 15.45 -11.90 5.96
CA ILE A 7 14.46 -11.28 5.04
C ILE A 7 15.14 -10.64 3.82
N SER A 8 16.43 -10.32 3.92
CA SER A 8 17.22 -9.62 2.89
C SER A 8 17.42 -10.40 1.59
N ASN A 9 17.23 -11.73 1.59
CA ASN A 9 17.52 -12.58 0.43
C ASN A 9 16.35 -12.68 -0.57
N GLN A 10 15.22 -12.03 -0.27
CA GLN A 10 14.08 -12.00 -1.19
C GLN A 10 14.07 -10.64 -1.89
N ASN A 11 14.14 -10.63 -3.22
CA ASN A 11 13.98 -9.42 -4.07
C ASN A 11 12.56 -8.80 -3.98
N THR A 12 11.80 -9.12 -2.93
CA THR A 12 10.48 -8.59 -2.63
C THR A 12 10.62 -7.46 -1.61
N PRO A 13 10.15 -6.24 -1.93
CA PRO A 13 10.17 -5.15 -0.98
C PRO A 13 9.33 -5.52 0.25
N LEU A 14 9.94 -5.47 1.43
CA LEU A 14 9.24 -5.68 2.68
C LEU A 14 8.41 -4.42 2.99
N VAL A 15 7.13 -4.47 2.66
CA VAL A 15 6.20 -3.40 3.02
C VAL A 15 5.65 -3.68 4.41
N ALA A 16 6.12 -2.92 5.40
CA ALA A 16 5.55 -2.92 6.74
C ALA A 16 4.39 -1.93 6.81
N ILE A 17 3.19 -2.41 7.14
CA ILE A 17 2.04 -1.54 7.42
C ILE A 17 2.03 -1.24 8.91
N ASP A 18 2.19 0.02 9.29
CA ASP A 18 2.06 0.46 10.67
C ASP A 18 0.58 0.44 11.10
N LYS A 19 0.24 -0.42 12.05
CA LYS A 19 -1.12 -0.55 12.61
C LYS A 19 -1.60 0.74 13.27
N ASN A 20 -0.71 1.61 13.72
CA ASN A 20 -1.09 2.90 14.30
C ASN A 20 -1.75 3.84 13.28
N LEU A 21 -1.62 3.55 11.98
CA LEU A 21 -2.27 4.30 10.91
C LEU A 21 -3.73 3.88 10.68
N ASP A 22 -4.21 2.77 11.27
CA ASP A 22 -5.62 2.37 11.16
C ASP A 22 -6.58 3.42 11.71
N LYS A 23 -6.13 4.28 12.63
CA LYS A 23 -6.89 5.44 13.14
C LYS A 23 -7.27 6.46 12.05
N LEU A 24 -6.63 6.38 10.88
CA LEU A 24 -6.83 7.31 9.76
C LEU A 24 -7.67 6.69 8.63
N ARG A 25 -8.15 5.46 8.79
CA ARG A 25 -8.76 4.65 7.71
C ARG A 25 -10.00 5.29 7.09
N ASP A 26 -10.85 5.91 7.91
CA ASP A 26 -12.07 6.59 7.46
C ASP A 26 -11.89 8.11 7.31
N LYS A 27 -10.66 8.60 7.48
CA LYS A 27 -10.35 10.03 7.41
C LYS A 27 -9.77 10.41 6.05
N ILE A 28 -10.55 11.15 5.26
CA ILE A 28 -10.06 11.71 4.00
C ILE A 28 -9.17 12.92 4.30
N MET A 29 -7.85 12.71 4.28
CA MET A 29 -6.86 13.78 4.50
C MET A 29 -6.56 14.61 3.25
N PHE A 30 -6.75 14.03 2.05
CA PHE A 30 -6.37 14.67 0.78
C PHE A 30 -7.41 14.43 -0.32
N PRO A 31 -8.55 15.15 -0.32
CA PRO A 31 -9.66 14.87 -1.23
C PRO A 31 -9.28 15.01 -2.72
N LYS A 32 -8.54 16.06 -3.09
CA LYS A 32 -8.08 16.26 -4.49
C LYS A 32 -7.14 15.14 -4.98
N LYS A 33 -6.29 14.62 -4.09
CA LYS A 33 -5.37 13.52 -4.43
C LYS A 33 -6.13 12.19 -4.54
N LEU A 34 -7.11 11.98 -3.67
CA LEU A 34 -7.99 10.81 -3.70
C LEU A 34 -8.75 10.73 -5.03
N GLU A 35 -9.35 11.83 -5.47
CA GLU A 35 -10.05 11.89 -6.76
C GLU A 35 -9.12 11.56 -7.94
N LYS A 36 -7.93 12.18 -7.97
CA LYS A 36 -6.92 11.92 -9.00
C LYS A 36 -6.48 10.46 -8.99
N ALA A 37 -6.23 9.88 -7.81
CA ALA A 37 -5.84 8.48 -7.67
C ALA A 37 -6.94 7.54 -8.22
N ASN A 38 -8.20 7.78 -7.87
CA ASN A 38 -9.33 7.00 -8.38
C ASN A 38 -9.45 7.06 -9.91
N LYS A 39 -9.25 8.24 -10.51
CA LYS A 39 -9.25 8.40 -11.98
C LYS A 39 -8.09 7.65 -12.66
N VAL A 40 -6.93 7.63 -12.04
CA VAL A 40 -5.78 6.87 -12.56
C VAL A 40 -6.03 5.37 -12.41
N LEU A 41 -6.53 4.92 -11.27
CA LEU A 41 -6.80 3.50 -11.01
C LEU A 41 -7.92 2.93 -11.90
N SER A 42 -8.92 3.73 -12.27
CA SER A 42 -10.00 3.29 -13.17
C SER A 42 -9.53 3.07 -14.61
N THR A 43 -8.45 3.74 -15.03
CA THR A 43 -7.89 3.66 -16.38
C THR A 43 -6.65 2.77 -16.45
N ALA A 44 -5.97 2.57 -15.32
CA ALA A 44 -4.81 1.69 -15.23
C ALA A 44 -5.22 0.23 -15.39
N LYS A 45 -4.51 -0.50 -16.26
CA LYS A 45 -4.60 -1.97 -16.30
C LYS A 45 -3.92 -2.52 -15.04
N LEU A 46 -4.72 -2.88 -14.04
CA LEU A 46 -4.22 -3.58 -12.87
C LEU A 46 -3.80 -5.02 -13.27
N PRO A 47 -2.70 -5.55 -12.71
CA PRO A 47 -2.32 -6.94 -12.94
C PRO A 47 -3.47 -7.87 -12.53
N LYS A 48 -3.76 -8.85 -13.38
CA LYS A 48 -4.77 -9.87 -13.06
C LYS A 48 -4.32 -10.61 -11.81
N LYS A 49 -5.26 -10.80 -10.88
CA LYS A 49 -5.04 -11.61 -9.69
C LYS A 49 -4.66 -13.02 -10.16
N LYS A 50 -3.47 -13.50 -9.79
CA LYS A 50 -3.05 -14.90 -9.99
C LYS A 50 -3.81 -15.81 -9.04
#